data_AF-A0A2E7CWB4-F1
#
_entry.id   AF-A0A2E7CWB4-F1
#
_cell.length_a   1.000
_cell.length_b   1.000
_cell.length_c   1.000
_cell.angle_alpha   90.00
_cell.angle_beta   90.00
_cell.angle_gamma   90.00
#
_symmetry.space_group_name_H-M   'P 1'
#
loop_
_entity.id
_entity.type
_entity.pdbx_description
1 polymer ?
#
loop_
_entity_poly.entity_id
_entity_poly.type
_entity_poly.pdbx_seq_one_letter_code
_entity_poly.pdbx_strand_id
1 'polypeptide(L)'
;MEHVRAIQHGGDDSLANLALACQRCNAYRGPNPTGIDPKTDEVELLFHPRTDSRKEYFRFEGPMIVGLTSKGRTTVRVLNMNEQRRLLLRQRLIANNEFP
;
A
#
# COMPACT_ATOMS: atom_id res chain seq x y z
N MET A 1 4.37 -11.69 -7.50
CA MET A 1 3.14 -12.08 -6.77
C MET A 1 3.60 -12.39 -5.36
N GLU A 2 2.90 -11.91 -4.34
CA GLU A 2 3.40 -11.89 -2.96
C GLU A 2 2.31 -12.29 -1.97
N HIS A 3 2.70 -12.82 -0.80
CA HIS A 3 1.76 -13.22 0.23
C HIS A 3 1.16 -12.05 1.01
N VAL A 4 -0.16 -12.05 1.18
CA VAL A 4 -0.93 -11.08 1.99
C VAL A 4 -0.79 -11.36 3.49
N ARG A 5 -0.63 -12.62 3.88
CA ARG A 5 -0.06 -13.04 5.17
C ARG A 5 1.25 -13.77 4.88
N ALA A 6 2.37 -13.26 5.39
CA ALA A 6 3.68 -13.88 5.16
C ALA A 6 3.73 -15.30 5.72
N ILE A 7 4.54 -16.18 5.11
CA ILE A 7 4.73 -17.58 5.54
C ILE A 7 5.17 -17.65 7.00
N GLN A 8 6.07 -16.76 7.44
CA GLN A 8 6.52 -16.71 8.84
C GLN A 8 5.39 -16.38 9.85
N HIS A 9 4.27 -15.85 9.36
CA HIS A 9 3.06 -15.61 10.14
C HIS A 9 1.99 -16.68 9.84
N GLY A 10 2.35 -17.83 9.30
CA GLY A 10 1.43 -18.94 8.99
C GLY A 10 0.56 -18.71 7.75
N GLY A 11 1.02 -17.90 6.80
CA GLY A 11 0.41 -17.83 5.47
C GLY A 11 0.76 -19.03 4.59
N ASP A 12 -0.07 -19.30 3.58
CA ASP A 12 0.08 -20.39 2.63
C ASP A 12 0.25 -19.88 1.18
N ASP A 13 0.52 -20.79 0.24
CA ASP A 13 0.65 -20.48 -1.20
C ASP A 13 -0.71 -20.47 -1.93
N SER A 14 -1.82 -20.40 -1.20
CA SER A 14 -3.14 -20.38 -1.81
C SER A 14 -3.34 -19.09 -2.62
N LEU A 15 -4.09 -19.18 -3.72
CA LEU A 15 -4.45 -18.00 -4.51
C LEU A 15 -5.22 -16.96 -3.70
N ALA A 16 -5.87 -17.35 -2.60
CA ALA A 16 -6.53 -16.42 -1.69
C ALA A 16 -5.54 -15.58 -0.87
N ASN A 17 -4.38 -16.15 -0.54
CA ASN A 17 -3.32 -15.48 0.22
C ASN A 17 -2.30 -14.75 -0.67
N LEU A 18 -2.37 -14.85 -2.00
CA LEU A 18 -1.43 -14.17 -2.90
C LEU A 18 -2.00 -12.83 -3.41
N ALA A 19 -1.18 -11.83 -3.72
CA ALA A 19 -1.62 -10.60 -4.37
C ALA A 19 -0.54 -10.02 -5.30
N LEU A 20 -0.95 -9.16 -6.23
CA LEU A 20 0.01 -8.38 -7.00
C LEU A 20 0.58 -7.26 -6.13
N ALA A 21 1.89 -7.26 -6.00
CA ALA A 21 2.65 -6.19 -5.39
C ALA A 21 3.88 -5.92 -6.25
N CYS A 22 4.30 -4.66 -6.32
CA CYS A 22 5.60 -4.34 -6.90
C CYS A 22 6.71 -4.69 -5.90
N GLN A 23 7.91 -4.95 -6.40
CA GLN A 23 9.08 -5.28 -5.59
C GLN A 23 9.30 -4.30 -4.43
N ARG A 24 9.08 -2.99 -4.66
CA ARG A 24 9.24 -1.97 -3.63
C ARG A 24 8.19 -2.08 -2.53
N CYS A 25 6.90 -2.14 -2.89
CA CYS A 25 5.85 -2.29 -1.89
C CYS A 25 6.06 -3.57 -1.06
N ASN A 26 6.49 -4.66 -1.70
CA ASN A 26 6.81 -5.89 -0.99
C ASN A 26 7.99 -5.72 -0.02
N ALA A 27 9.10 -5.13 -0.50
CA ALA A 27 10.29 -4.90 0.33
C ALA A 27 10.00 -4.00 1.54
N TYR A 28 9.21 -2.94 1.36
CA TYR A 28 8.82 -2.02 2.44
C TYR A 28 7.83 -2.64 3.42
N ARG A 29 6.87 -3.45 2.94
CA ARG A 29 5.98 -4.21 3.81
C ARG A 29 6.78 -5.23 4.64
N GLY A 30 7.70 -5.92 3.97
CA GLY A 30 8.33 -7.12 4.50
C GLY A 30 7.25 -8.11 4.94
N PRO A 31 7.42 -8.75 6.10
CA PRO A 31 6.41 -9.66 6.62
C PRO A 31 5.29 -8.96 7.40
N ASN A 32 5.40 -7.66 7.65
CA ASN A 32 4.57 -6.97 8.63
C ASN A 32 3.12 -6.83 8.12
N PRO A 33 2.12 -7.27 8.90
CA PRO A 33 0.71 -7.03 8.61
C PRO A 33 0.21 -5.68 9.18
N THR A 34 1.02 -5.00 9.97
CA THR A 34 0.67 -3.77 10.71
C THR A 34 1.72 -2.68 10.53
N GLY A 35 1.37 -1.47 10.95
CA GLY A 35 2.28 -0.34 11.13
C GLY A 35 1.75 0.62 12.18
N ILE A 36 2.42 1.78 12.31
CA ILE A 36 1.97 2.86 13.19
C ILE A 36 1.27 3.94 12.35
N ASP A 37 0.07 4.35 12.74
CA ASP A 37 -0.62 5.48 12.10
C ASP A 37 0.14 6.77 12.42
N PRO A 38 0.66 7.49 11.41
CA PRO A 38 1.41 8.73 11.65
C PRO A 38 0.61 9.86 12.29
N LYS A 39 -0.72 9.75 12.40
CA LYS A 39 -1.56 10.77 13.06
C LYS A 39 -1.85 10.46 14.52
N THR A 40 -2.07 9.19 14.88
CA THR A 40 -2.53 8.80 16.22
C THR A 40 -1.45 8.12 17.06
N ASP A 41 -0.34 7.69 16.42
CA ASP A 41 0.72 6.88 17.03
C ASP A 41 0.24 5.49 17.50
N GLU A 42 -0.92 5.04 17.03
CA GLU A 42 -1.48 3.73 17.35
C GLU A 42 -1.08 2.67 16.31
N VAL A 43 -1.01 1.41 16.76
CA VAL A 43 -0.84 0.26 15.87
C VAL A 43 -2.10 0.06 15.05
N GLU A 44 -1.93 -0.08 13.75
CA GLU A 44 -3.02 -0.23 12.79
C GLU A 44 -2.67 -1.30 11.76
N LEU A 45 -3.69 -2.01 11.26
CA LEU A 45 -3.53 -2.99 10.20
C LEU A 45 -3.15 -2.30 8.88
N LEU A 46 -2.38 -2.99 8.05
CA LEU A 46 -2.16 -2.56 6.67
C LEU A 46 -3.36 -2.96 5.79
N PHE A 47 -3.53 -2.23 4.69
CA PHE A 47 -4.53 -2.51 3.66
C PHE A 47 -4.44 -3.95 3.14
N HIS A 48 -5.59 -4.62 3.11
CA HIS A 48 -5.68 -5.99 2.62
C HIS A 48 -6.15 -6.02 1.15
N PRO A 49 -5.26 -6.28 0.18
CA PRO A 49 -5.53 -6.08 -1.24
C PRO A 49 -6.59 -7.02 -1.85
N ARG A 50 -7.03 -8.06 -1.12
CA ARG A 50 -8.07 -8.99 -1.58
C ARG A 50 -9.47 -8.70 -1.03
N THR A 51 -9.57 -7.92 0.04
CA THR A 51 -10.85 -7.73 0.76
C THR A 51 -11.20 -6.26 0.95
N ASP A 52 -10.20 -5.38 1.03
CA ASP A 52 -10.41 -3.97 1.28
C ASP A 52 -10.66 -3.22 -0.04
N SER A 53 -11.64 -2.31 -0.04
CA SER A 53 -11.94 -1.48 -1.21
C SER A 53 -10.94 -0.34 -1.34
N ARG A 54 -10.15 -0.29 -2.43
CA ARG A 54 -9.15 0.78 -2.65
C ARG A 54 -9.74 2.19 -2.51
N LYS A 55 -10.99 2.40 -2.97
CA LYS A 55 -11.65 3.73 -2.96
C LYS A 55 -12.06 4.20 -1.56
N GLU A 56 -12.25 3.27 -0.63
CA GLU A 56 -12.59 3.57 0.78
C GLU A 56 -11.35 4.06 1.54
N TYR A 57 -10.19 3.44 1.27
CA TYR A 57 -8.95 3.71 2.02
C TYR A 57 -8.06 4.76 1.36
N PHE A 58 -8.17 4.97 0.05
CA PHE A 58 -7.25 5.82 -0.69
C PHE A 58 -7.92 6.68 -1.75
N ARG A 59 -7.35 7.87 -1.97
CA ARG A 59 -7.59 8.69 -3.16
C ARG A 59 -6.30 9.18 -3.79
N PHE A 60 -6.38 9.63 -5.03
CA PHE A 60 -5.32 10.40 -5.67
C PHE A 60 -5.53 11.90 -5.41
N GLU A 61 -4.44 12.61 -5.16
CA GLU A 61 -4.38 14.08 -5.15
C GLU A 61 -3.21 14.49 -6.04
N GLY A 62 -3.52 14.73 -7.32
CA GLY A 62 -2.50 14.79 -8.37
C GLY A 62 -1.60 13.54 -8.33
N PRO A 63 -0.27 13.69 -8.26
CA PRO A 63 0.63 12.55 -8.21
C PRO A 63 0.71 11.89 -6.84
N MET A 64 0.01 12.34 -5.79
CA MET A 64 0.05 11.76 -4.45
C MET A 64 -1.03 10.69 -4.25
N ILE A 65 -0.76 9.68 -3.42
CA ILE A 65 -1.79 8.79 -2.88
C ILE A 65 -2.02 9.19 -1.42
N VAL A 66 -3.26 9.55 -1.11
CA VAL A 66 -3.65 9.98 0.24
C VAL A 66 -4.47 8.89 0.90
N GLY A 67 -4.09 8.53 2.13
CA GLY A 67 -4.86 7.63 2.98
C GLY A 67 -6.02 8.35 3.66
N LEU A 68 -7.24 7.85 3.47
CA LEU A 68 -8.48 8.47 3.96
C LEU A 68 -8.80 8.04 5.40
N THR A 69 -8.35 6.86 5.81
CA THR A 69 -8.56 6.27 7.14
C THR A 69 -7.22 6.00 7.83
N SER A 70 -7.22 5.62 9.10
CA SER A 70 -6.02 5.22 9.84
C SER A 70 -5.25 4.12 9.09
N LYS A 71 -5.92 3.01 8.76
CA LYS A 71 -5.38 1.95 7.88
C LYS A 71 -4.79 2.49 6.57
N GLY A 72 -5.49 3.40 5.90
CA GLY A 72 -5.00 4.01 4.65
C GLY A 72 -3.71 4.81 4.85
N ARG A 73 -3.65 5.68 5.86
CA ARG A 73 -2.46 6.50 6.16
C ARG A 73 -1.27 5.64 6.58
N THR A 74 -1.51 4.67 7.46
CA THR A 74 -0.50 3.68 7.89
C THR A 74 0.05 2.94 6.69
N THR A 75 -0.81 2.46 5.79
CA THR A 75 -0.39 1.76 4.57
C THR A 75 0.46 2.65 3.66
N VAL A 76 0.02 3.89 3.39
CA VAL A 76 0.79 4.84 2.56
C VAL A 76 2.18 5.09 3.12
N ARG A 77 2.28 5.22 4.44
CA ARG A 77 3.52 5.45 5.16
C ARG A 77 4.44 4.23 5.13
N VAL A 78 3.94 3.07 5.53
CA VAL A 78 4.72 1.82 5.61
C VAL A 78 5.20 1.39 4.23
N LEU A 79 4.33 1.37 3.22
CA LEU A 79 4.70 0.95 1.86
C LEU A 79 5.47 2.02 1.06
N ASN A 80 5.78 3.15 1.69
CA ASN A 80 6.45 4.30 1.11
C ASN A 80 5.84 4.67 -0.27
N MET A 81 4.52 4.82 -0.30
CA MET A 81 3.77 4.96 -1.57
C MET A 81 4.09 6.25 -2.32
N ASN A 82 4.50 7.29 -1.59
CA ASN A 82 4.81 8.62 -2.11
C ASN A 82 6.30 8.94 -2.07
N GLU A 83 7.17 7.94 -2.18
CA GLU A 83 8.61 8.18 -2.39
C GLU A 83 8.85 9.04 -3.64
N GLN A 84 9.87 9.92 -3.59
CA GLN A 84 10.17 10.95 -4.59
C GLN A 84 10.13 10.43 -6.04
N ARG A 85 10.79 9.30 -6.33
CA ARG A 85 10.79 8.75 -7.70
C ARG A 85 9.41 8.28 -8.15
N ARG A 86 8.56 7.80 -7.24
CA ARG A 86 7.17 7.40 -7.55
C ARG A 86 6.28 8.61 -7.81
N LEU A 87 6.54 9.74 -7.14
CA LEU A 87 5.85 11.00 -7.42
C LEU A 87 6.24 11.53 -8.79
N LEU A 88 7.54 11.61 -9.09
CA LEU A 88 8.03 12.06 -10.40
C LEU A 88 7.50 11.18 -11.55
N LEU A 89 7.44 9.86 -11.35
CA LEU A 89 6.85 8.96 -12.34
C LEU A 89 5.37 9.28 -12.57
N ARG A 90 4.57 9.39 -11.51
CA ARG A 90 3.14 9.71 -11.61
C ARG A 90 2.91 11.08 -12.24
N GLN A 91 3.73 12.08 -11.93
CA GLN A 91 3.67 13.39 -12.58
C GLN A 91 3.87 13.29 -14.10
N ARG A 92 4.85 12.50 -14.56
CA ARG A 92 5.08 12.30 -16.00
C ARG A 92 3.90 11.59 -16.67
N LEU A 93 3.37 10.55 -16.03
CA LEU A 93 2.23 9.82 -16.58
C LEU A 93 0.97 10.69 -16.64
N ILE A 94 0.73 11.55 -15.64
CA ILE A 94 -0.38 12.53 -15.65
C ILE A 94 -0.20 13.51 -16.81
N ALA A 95 1.01 14.03 -17.04
CA ALA A 95 1.29 14.94 -18.16
C ALA A 95 1.04 14.29 -19.53
N ASN A 96 1.14 12.96 -19.61
CA ASN A 96 0.86 12.18 -20.82
C ASN A 96 -0.58 11.66 -20.91
N ASN A 97 -1.46 11.92 -19.92
CA ASN A 97 -2.80 11.33 -19.80
C ASN A 97 -2.82 9.79 -19.63
N GLU A 98 -1.81 9.22 -18.99
CA GLU A 98 -1.63 7.77 -18.76
C GLU A 98 -1.83 7.35 -17.29
N PHE A 99 -2.13 8.30 -16.40
CA PHE A 99 -2.30 8.03 -14.97
C PHE A 99 -3.44 8.90 -14.42
N PRO A 100 -4.26 8.33 -13.52
CA PRO A 100 -5.60 8.78 -13.19
C PRO A 100 -5.72 10.23 -12.78
#